data_AF-A0A3D2MH49-F1
#
_entry.id   AF-A0A3D2MH49-F1
#
_cell.length_a   1.000
_cell.length_b   1.000
_cell.length_c   1.000
_cell.angle_alpha   90.00
_cell.angle_beta   90.00
_cell.angle_gamma   90.00
#
_symmetry.space_group_name_H-M   'P 1'
#
loop_
_entity.id
_entity.type
_entity.pdbx_description
1 polymer ?
#
loop_
_entity_poly.entity_id
_entity_poly.type
_entity_poly.pdbx_seq_one_letter_code
_entity_poly.pdbx_strand_id
1 'polypeptide(L)' 'MADTQRFLVRFWGVRGSYPTPGPGTVRHGGNTSCIEVQAGSHTLILDAGSGLIRLGDDLLRRINGKPLHVSLLIT' A
#
# COMPACT_ATOMS: atom_id res chain seq x y z
N MET A 1 3.23 -14.81 25.67
CA MET A 1 4.24 -14.04 24.91
C MET A 1 3.48 -12.88 24.30
N ALA A 2 3.83 -11.64 24.65
CA ALA A 2 3.09 -10.47 24.18
C ALA A 2 3.18 -10.41 22.65
N ASP A 3 2.05 -10.66 21.99
CA ASP A 3 1.86 -10.40 20.58
C ASP A 3 2.05 -8.89 20.38
N THR A 4 3.27 -8.50 20.02
CA THR A 4 3.59 -7.10 19.73
C THR A 4 2.82 -6.78 18.47
N GLN A 5 1.62 -6.22 18.62
CA GLN A 5 0.75 -5.80 17.53
C GLN A 5 1.55 -4.89 16.61
N ARG A 6 2.06 -5.46 15.52
CA ARG A 6 2.99 -4.77 14.63
C ARG A 6 2.22 -3.69 13.91
N PHE A 7 2.56 -2.43 14.17
CA PHE A 7 2.09 -1.30 13.39
C PHE A 7 3.11 -1.01 12.29
N LEU A 8 2.69 -1.09 11.03
CA LEU A 8 3.55 -0.86 9.88
C LEU A 8 2.82 -0.04 8.83
N VAL A 9 3.49 1.00 8.33
CA VAL A 9 3.02 1.81 7.21
C VAL A 9 3.96 1.60 6.03
N ARG A 10 3.40 1.23 4.87
CA ARG A 10 4.14 1.14 3.61
C ARG A 10 3.54 2.07 2.58
N PHE A 11 4.40 2.85 1.93
CA PHE A 11 4.02 3.77 0.85
C PHE A 11 4.25 3.08 -0.49
N TRP A 12 3.15 2.85 -1.22
CA TRP A 12 3.17 2.26 -2.56
C TRP A 12 3.13 3.32 -3.67
N GLY A 13 2.63 4.50 -3.33
CA GLY A 13 2.77 5.72 -4.09
C GLY A 13 2.64 6.95 -3.18
N VAL A 14 3.31 8.03 -3.57
CA VAL A 14 3.48 9.24 -2.75
C VAL A 14 3.23 10.53 -3.55
N ARG A 15 2.84 10.42 -4.82
CA ARG A 15 2.43 11.56 -5.64
C ARG A 15 0.96 11.85 -5.40
N GLY A 16 0.56 13.09 -5.67
CA GLY A 16 -0.84 13.50 -5.60
C GLY A 16 -1.66 12.90 -6.75
N SER A 17 -2.55 13.70 -7.33
CA SER A 17 -3.51 13.25 -8.35
C SER A 17 -2.91 12.75 -9.66
N TYR A 18 -1.63 13.03 -9.94
CA TYR A 18 -0.99 12.68 -11.22
C TYR A 18 0.35 11.95 -11.02
N PRO A 19 0.58 10.79 -11.70
CA PRO A 19 1.84 10.08 -11.60
C PRO A 19 2.94 10.85 -12.32
N THR A 20 4.10 10.99 -11.69
CA THR A 20 5.24 11.74 -12.22
C THR A 20 6.47 10.84 -12.34
N PRO A 21 6.47 9.79 -13.18
CA PRO A 21 7.64 8.94 -13.34
C PRO A 21 8.78 9.69 -14.05
N GLY A 22 10.02 9.53 -13.57
CA GLY A 22 11.19 10.08 -14.24
C GLY A 22 12.44 10.17 -13.35
N PRO A 23 13.59 10.55 -13.92
CA PRO A 23 14.85 10.65 -13.18
C PRO A 23 14.77 11.57 -11.96
N GLY A 24 14.02 12.68 -12.08
CA GLY A 24 13.84 13.65 -10.99
C GLY A 24 12.97 13.14 -9.83
N THR A 25 12.21 12.05 -10.00
CA THR A 25 11.27 11.53 -9.01
C THR A 25 11.67 10.18 -8.43
N VAL A 26 12.76 9.58 -8.93
CA VAL A 26 13.21 8.23 -8.55
C VAL A 26 13.48 8.07 -7.05
N ARG A 27 13.93 9.15 -6.37
CA ARG A 27 14.22 9.14 -4.93
C ARG A 27 13.00 8.77 -4.08
N HIS A 28 11.81 9.22 -4.49
CA HIS A 28 10.58 9.05 -3.71
C HIS A 28 9.51 8.22 -4.43
N GLY A 29 9.65 8.00 -5.75
CA GLY A 29 8.69 7.27 -6.57
C GLY A 29 7.82 8.17 -7.44
N GLY A 30 7.24 7.59 -8.50
CA GLY A 30 6.39 8.29 -9.46
C GLY A 30 4.89 7.96 -9.36
N ASN A 31 4.50 6.98 -8.53
CA ASN A 31 3.12 6.52 -8.41
C ASN A 31 2.26 7.48 -7.57
N THR A 32 0.98 7.61 -7.92
CA THR A 32 0.00 8.35 -7.13
C THR A 32 -0.33 7.63 -5.83
N SER A 33 -0.88 8.36 -4.87
CA SER A 33 -1.07 7.98 -3.47
C SER A 33 -1.70 6.59 -3.31
N CYS A 34 -1.01 5.75 -2.56
CA CYS A 34 -1.51 4.47 -2.10
C CYS A 34 -0.67 4.04 -0.90
N ILE A 35 -1.30 3.82 0.25
CA ILE A 35 -0.63 3.50 1.51
C ILE A 35 -1.25 2.24 2.11
N GLU A 36 -0.42 1.26 2.42
CA GLU A 36 -0.80 0.09 3.21
C GLU A 36 -0.50 0.38 4.68
N VAL A 37 -1.50 0.23 5.55
CA VAL A 37 -1.31 0.21 7.00
C VAL A 37 -1.67 -1.17 7.54
N GLN A 38 -0.70 -1.82 8.16
CA GLN A 38 -0.91 -3.05 8.93
C GLN A 38 -1.00 -2.66 10.40
N ALA A 39 -2.14 -2.97 11.02
CA ALA A 39 -2.42 -2.66 12.42
C ALA A 39 -3.05 -3.88 13.09
N GLY A 40 -2.20 -4.75 13.63
CA GLY A 40 -2.63 -6.02 14.19
C GLY A 40 -3.18 -6.94 13.09
N SER A 41 -4.41 -7.42 13.27
CA SER A 41 -5.13 -8.23 12.27
C SER A 41 -5.72 -7.41 11.11
N HIS A 42 -5.64 -6.07 11.18
CA HIS A 42 -6.26 -5.20 10.18
C HIS A 42 -5.24 -4.80 9.11
N THR A 43 -5.68 -4.87 7.85
CA THR A 43 -4.98 -4.25 6.72
C THR A 43 -5.87 -3.15 6.17
N LEU A 44 -5.39 -1.91 6.22
CA LEU A 44 -6.03 -0.74 5.67
C LEU A 44 -5.26 -0.31 4.42
N ILE A 45 -5.99 0.10 3.38
CA ILE A 45 -5.43 0.73 2.20
C ILE A 45 -5.99 2.15 2.14
N LEU A 46 -5.12 3.14 2.29
CA LEU A 46 -5.46 4.56 2.18
C LEU A 46 -5.15 5.02 0.76
N ASP A 47 -6.19 5.42 0.04
CA ASP A 47 -6.18 5.77 -1.37
C ASP A 47 -5.82 4.60 -2.32
N ALA A 48 -6.38 4.66 -3.52
CA ALA A 48 -6.34 3.65 -4.55
C ALA A 48 -5.64 4.16 -5.82
N GLY A 49 -4.68 5.07 -5.68
CA GLY A 49 -3.89 5.59 -6.79
C GLY A 49 -3.05 4.50 -7.50
N SER A 50 -2.22 4.88 -8.47
CA SER A 50 -1.42 3.95 -9.28
C SER A 50 -0.44 3.11 -8.47
N GLY A 51 -0.14 3.49 -7.23
CA GLY A 51 0.58 2.62 -6.28
C GLY A 51 -0.15 1.31 -5.96
N LEU A 52 -1.49 1.28 -6.09
CA LEU A 52 -2.33 0.11 -5.81
C LEU A 52 -1.95 -1.09 -6.68
N ILE A 53 -1.46 -0.87 -7.90
CA ILE A 53 -1.05 -1.96 -8.80
C ILE A 53 0.07 -2.79 -8.14
N ARG A 54 1.11 -2.11 -7.66
CA ARG A 54 2.25 -2.79 -6.99
C ARG A 54 1.87 -3.39 -5.65
N LEU A 55 0.97 -2.73 -4.92
CA LEU A 55 0.41 -3.27 -3.68
C LEU A 55 -0.37 -4.56 -3.98
N GLY A 56 -1.23 -4.58 -5.01
CA GLY A 56 -2.00 -5.74 -5.42
C GLY A 56 -1.11 -6.94 -5.75
N ASP A 57 -0.07 -6.74 -6.56
CA ASP A 57 0.92 -7.78 -6.86
C ASP A 57 1.55 -8.35 -5.59
N ASP A 58 1.82 -7.50 -4.62
CA ASP A 58 2.45 -7.90 -3.36
C ASP A 58 1.48 -8.61 -2.41
N LEU A 59 0.23 -8.18 -2.34
CA LEU A 59 -0.82 -8.87 -1.61
C LEU A 59 -1.06 -10.25 -2.20
N LEU A 60 -1.16 -10.38 -3.52
CA LEU A 60 -1.32 -11.67 -4.21
C LEU A 60 -0.18 -12.65 -3.87
N ARG A 61 1.06 -12.16 -3.77
CA ARG A 61 2.19 -12.99 -3.32
C ARG A 61 2.07 -13.42 -1.86
N ARG A 62 1.50 -12.59 -0.98
CA ARG A 62 1.38 -12.85 0.46
C ARG A 62 0.21 -13.77 0.84
N ILE A 63 -0.90 -13.74 0.08
CA ILE A 63 -2.15 -14.40 0.48
C ILE A 63 -2.09 -15.93 0.44
N ASN A 64 -1.13 -16.53 -0.28
CA ASN A 64 -0.93 -17.98 -0.39
C ASN A 64 -2.26 -18.76 -0.62
N GLY A 65 -3.13 -18.22 -1.48
CA GLY A 65 -4.44 -18.80 -1.82
C GLY A 65 -5.57 -18.58 -0.79
N LYS A 66 -5.32 -17.87 0.31
CA LYS A 66 -6.35 -17.52 1.31
C LYS A 66 -7.07 -16.22 0.93
N PRO A 67 -8.35 -16.05 1.30
CA PRO A 67 -9.03 -14.77 1.15
C PRO A 67 -8.32 -13.65 1.91
N LEU A 68 -8.24 -12.47 1.29
CA LEU A 68 -7.73 -11.26 1.93
C LEU A 68 -8.89 -10.38 2.37
N HIS A 69 -8.87 -9.96 3.63
CA HIS A 69 -9.76 -8.93 4.15
C HIS A 69 -9.00 -7.62 4.26
N VAL A 70 -9.44 -6.61 3.51
CA VAL A 70 -8.83 -5.27 3.47
C VAL A 70 -9.93 -4.22 3.52
N SER A 71 -9.70 -3.16 4.30
CA SER A 71 -10.51 -1.95 4.23
C SER A 71 -9.86 -0.97 3.27
N LEU A 72 -10.50 -0.74 2.13
CA LEU A 72 -10.06 0.23 1.13
C LEU A 72 -10.79 1.55 1.34
N LEU A 73 -10.04 2.61 1.62
CA LEU A 73 -10.54 3.97 1.81
C LEU A 73 -10.14 4.78 0.56
N ILE A 74 -11.12 5.20 -0.23
CA ILE A 74 -10.92 5.95 -1.48
C ILE A 74 -11.33 7.41 -1.27
N THR A 75 -10.62 8.35 -1.90
CA THR A 75 -10.94 9.78 -1.92
C THR A 75 -11.23 10.25 -3.34
#